data_AF-A0A1K1PL87-F1
#
_entry.id   AF-A0A1K1PL87-F1
#
_cell.length_a   1.000
_cell.length_b   1.000
_cell.length_c   1.000
_cell.angle_alpha   90.00
_cell.angle_beta   90.00
_cell.angle_gamma   90.00
#
_symmetry.space_group_name_H-M   'P 1'
#
loop_
_entity.id
_entity.type
_entity.pdbx_description
1 polymer ?
#
loop_
_entity_poly.entity_id
_entity_poly.type
_entity_poly.pdbx_seq_one_letter_code
_entity_poly.pdbx_strand_id
1 'polypeptide(L)'
;MIITDNETVNAAEDLIRRHKEQRPEKPRTVQAILARYNQAISQYQDLMQAQVDNREQRVMLYSEIKTLGWCLGREEAKIVKEINTPVK
;
A
#
# COMPACT_ATOMS: atom_id res chain seq x y z
N MET A 1 28.25 -14.89 19.76
CA MET A 1 27.84 -15.28 21.13
C MET A 1 26.34 -15.44 21.10
N ILE A 2 25.83 -16.67 21.15
CA ILE A 2 24.39 -16.93 21.27
C ILE A 2 24.08 -16.82 22.75
N ILE A 3 23.21 -15.88 23.13
CA ILE A 3 22.81 -15.67 24.52
C ILE A 3 21.76 -16.74 24.85
N THR A 4 22.05 -17.59 25.85
CA THR A 4 21.22 -18.76 26.20
C THR A 4 20.75 -18.75 27.65
N ASP A 5 21.06 -17.71 28.42
CA ASP A 5 20.50 -17.59 29.76
C ASP A 5 19.01 -17.26 29.69
N ASN A 6 18.25 -17.92 30.57
CA ASN A 6 16.80 -17.85 30.56
C ASN A 6 16.26 -16.44 30.78
N GLU A 7 17.00 -15.57 31.48
CA GLU A 7 16.58 -14.19 31.72
C GLU A 7 16.57 -13.38 30.43
N THR A 8 17.63 -13.48 29.64
CA THR A 8 17.72 -12.75 28.36
C THR A 8 16.74 -13.30 27.32
N VAL A 9 16.50 -14.62 27.32
CA VAL A 9 15.47 -15.25 26.48
C VAL A 9 14.07 -14.74 26.86
N ASN A 10 13.73 -14.74 28.14
CA ASN A 10 12.43 -14.25 28.63
C ASN A 10 12.23 -12.75 28.32
N ALA A 11 13.28 -11.94 28.47
CA ALA A 11 13.22 -10.52 28.13
C ALA A 11 12.97 -10.29 26.62
N ALA A 12 13.61 -11.10 25.77
CA ALA A 12 13.39 -11.05 24.33
C ALA A 12 11.97 -11.49 23.94
N GLU A 13 11.45 -12.56 24.55
CA GLU A 13 10.08 -13.03 24.33
C GLU A 13 9.04 -11.99 24.77
N ASP A 14 9.25 -11.35 25.92
CA ASP A 14 8.39 -10.26 26.41
C ASP A 14 8.40 -9.05 25.49
N LEU A 15 9.58 -8.69 24.96
CA LEU A 15 9.71 -7.59 24.01
C LEU A 15 9.00 -7.90 22.68
N ILE A 16 9.11 -9.13 22.17
CA ILE A 16 8.39 -9.60 20.99
C ILE A 16 6.88 -9.60 21.22
N ARG A 17 6.42 -10.07 22.39
CA ARG A 17 5.00 -10.12 22.76
C ARG A 17 4.40 -8.72 22.82
N ARG A 18 5.02 -7.80 23.56
CA ARG A 18 4.58 -6.39 23.62
C ARG A 18 4.57 -5.74 22.25
N HIS A 19 5.60 -5.99 21.43
CA HIS A 19 5.66 -5.46 20.07
C HIS A 19 4.55 -6.04 19.17
N LYS A 20 4.19 -7.32 19.30
CA LYS A 20 3.06 -7.92 18.56
C LYS A 20 1.71 -7.33 18.99
N GLU A 21 1.50 -7.12 20.29
CA GLU A 21 0.25 -6.61 20.87
C GLU A 21 0.05 -5.12 20.58
N GLN A 22 1.14 -4.34 20.57
CA GLN A 22 1.12 -2.88 20.41
C GLN A 22 1.78 -2.42 19.12
N ARG A 23 1.45 -3.03 17.96
CA ARG A 23 1.87 -2.45 16.67
C ARG A 23 1.04 -1.20 16.35
N PRO A 24 1.61 0.03 16.37
CA PRO A 24 0.90 1.20 15.85
C PRO A 24 0.68 1.07 14.33
N GLU A 25 1.60 0.37 13.66
CA GLU A 25 1.55 0.07 12.23
C GLU A 25 0.70 -1.16 11.97
N LYS A 26 -0.61 -1.03 12.13
CA LYS A 26 -1.54 -2.06 11.64
C LYS A 26 -1.52 -2.03 10.11
N PRO A 27 -1.39 -3.19 9.43
CA PRO A 27 -1.59 -3.25 7.99
C PRO A 27 -2.94 -2.63 7.62
N ARG A 28 -2.98 -1.91 6.50
CA ARG A 28 -4.25 -1.38 5.98
C ARG A 28 -5.22 -2.54 5.75
N THR A 29 -6.49 -2.34 6.11
CA THR A 29 -7.54 -3.31 5.76
C THR A 29 -7.69 -3.37 4.25
N VAL A 30 -8.19 -4.49 3.73
CA VAL A 30 -8.47 -4.65 2.28
C VAL A 30 -9.37 -3.52 1.77
N GLN A 31 -10.35 -3.09 2.57
CA GLN A 31 -11.25 -1.98 2.25
C GLN A 31 -10.50 -0.65 2.15
N ALA A 32 -9.54 -0.39 3.04
CA ALA A 32 -8.71 0.81 2.99
C ALA A 32 -7.79 0.83 1.75
N ILE A 33 -7.24 -0.33 1.37
CA ILE A 33 -6.44 -0.48 0.15
C ILE A 33 -7.32 -0.23 -1.08
N LEU A 34 -8.52 -0.82 -1.13
CA LEU A 34 -9.48 -0.63 -2.23
C LEU A 34 -9.91 0.84 -2.37
N ALA A 35 -10.23 1.49 -1.25
CA ALA A 35 -10.61 2.91 -1.25
C ALA A 35 -9.48 3.79 -1.81
N ARG A 36 -8.23 3.54 -1.38
CA ARG A 36 -7.07 4.28 -1.89
C ARG A 36 -6.79 3.97 -3.36
N TYR A 37 -6.94 2.73 -3.79
CA TYR A 37 -6.79 2.31 -5.19
C TYR A 37 -7.74 3.08 -6.11
N ASN A 38 -9.03 3.12 -5.76
CA ASN A 38 -10.03 3.86 -6.53
C ASN A 38 -9.77 5.38 -6.53
N GLN A 39 -9.39 5.94 -5.37
CA GLN A 39 -9.03 7.36 -5.25
C GLN A 39 -7.84 7.72 -6.15
N ALA A 40 -6.78 6.91 -6.14
CA ALA A 40 -5.59 7.15 -6.94
C ALA A 40 -5.88 7.07 -8.45
N ILE A 41 -6.75 6.15 -8.89
CA ILE A 41 -7.20 6.09 -10.28
C ILE A 41 -7.93 7.38 -10.68
N SER A 42 -8.88 7.86 -9.88
CA SER A 42 -9.58 9.12 -10.16
C SER A 42 -8.60 10.29 -10.27
N GLN A 43 -7.69 10.44 -9.31
CA GLN A 43 -6.69 11.50 -9.33
C GLN A 43 -5.78 11.42 -10.55
N TYR A 44 -5.37 10.21 -10.95
CA TYR A 44 -4.58 10.01 -12.15
C TYR A 44 -5.34 10.44 -13.41
N GLN A 45 -6.62 10.09 -13.51
CA GLN A 45 -7.48 10.47 -14.64
C GLN A 45 -7.71 11.98 -14.71
N ASP A 46 -7.88 12.64 -13.58
CA ASP A 46 -8.01 14.11 -13.51
C ASP A 46 -6.71 14.79 -14.03
N LEU A 47 -5.55 14.30 -13.60
CA LEU A 47 -4.26 14.84 -14.06
C LEU A 47 -3.98 14.59 -15.53
N MET A 48 -4.50 13.49 -16.09
CA MET A 48 -4.41 13.23 -17.54
C MET A 48 -5.21 14.25 -18.37
N GLN A 49 -6.25 14.87 -17.81
CA GLN A 49 -7.07 15.89 -18.49
C GLN A 49 -6.64 17.33 -18.18
N ALA A 50 -5.79 17.53 -17.18
CA ALA A 50 -5.34 18.86 -16.79
C ALA A 50 -4.41 19.48 -17.84
N GLN A 51 -4.52 20.79 -18.06
CA GLN A 51 -3.72 21.53 -19.05
C GLN A 51 -2.32 21.93 -18.56
N VAL A 52 -1.96 21.58 -17.33
CA VAL A 52 -0.67 21.88 -16.71
C VAL A 52 0.27 20.68 -16.78
N ASP A 53 1.59 20.92 -16.80
CA ASP A 53 2.55 19.83 -16.69
C ASP A 53 2.50 19.21 -15.30
N ASN A 54 2.08 17.95 -15.24
CA ASN A 54 1.92 17.16 -14.03
C ASN A 54 2.54 15.76 -14.19
N ARG A 55 3.54 15.64 -15.08
CA ARG A 55 4.14 14.35 -15.42
C ARG A 55 4.63 13.58 -14.20
N GLU A 56 5.33 14.23 -13.27
CA GLU A 56 5.87 13.58 -12.07
C GLU A 56 4.76 13.00 -11.18
N GLN A 57 3.69 13.78 -10.97
CA GLN A 57 2.54 13.35 -10.17
C GLN A 57 1.83 12.16 -10.81
N ARG A 58 1.70 12.15 -12.15
CA ARG A 58 1.12 11.03 -12.89
C ARG A 58 1.96 9.76 -12.77
N VAL A 59 3.29 9.86 -12.88
CA VAL A 59 4.19 8.70 -12.73
C VAL A 59 4.11 8.13 -11.31
N MET A 60 4.10 9.01 -10.30
CA MET A 60 3.93 8.61 -8.90
C MET A 60 2.61 7.86 -8.69
N LEU A 61 1.48 8.44 -9.13
CA LEU A 61 0.16 7.81 -9.00
C LEU A 61 0.08 6.49 -9.77
N TYR A 62 0.65 6.41 -10.98
CA TYR A 62 0.67 5.17 -11.76
C TYR A 62 1.37 4.05 -10.99
N SER A 63 2.52 4.32 -10.36
CA SER A 63 3.23 3.34 -9.52
C SER A 63 2.44 2.93 -8.27
N GLU A 64 1.75 3.89 -7.64
CA GLU A 64 0.90 3.63 -6.47
C GLU A 64 -0.27 2.73 -6.84
N ILE A 65 -0.96 3.01 -7.95
CA ILE A 65 -2.11 2.22 -8.43
C ILE A 65 -1.67 0.77 -8.68
N LYS A 66 -0.53 0.54 -9.35
CA LYS A 66 -0.02 -0.82 -9.59
C LYS A 66 0.26 -1.57 -8.29
N THR A 67 0.96 -0.92 -7.37
CA THR A 67 1.30 -1.51 -6.06
C THR A 67 0.04 -1.90 -5.29
N LEU A 68 -0.94 -0.99 -5.23
CA LEU A 68 -2.22 -1.26 -4.56
C LEU A 68 -3.03 -2.34 -5.27
N GLY A 69 -3.02 -2.38 -6.60
CA GLY A 69 -3.67 -3.41 -7.39
C GLY A 69 -3.10 -4.80 -7.12
N TRP A 70 -1.77 -4.93 -7.03
CA TRP A 70 -1.11 -6.17 -6.66
C TRP A 70 -1.42 -6.59 -5.21
N CYS A 71 -1.47 -5.64 -4.26
CA CYS A 71 -1.92 -5.91 -2.89
C CYS A 71 -3.38 -6.43 -2.82
N LEU A 72 -4.21 -6.09 -3.81
CA LEU A 72 -5.58 -6.61 -3.96
C LEU A 72 -5.65 -7.92 -4.75
N GLY A 73 -4.51 -8.49 -5.18
CA GLY A 73 -4.46 -9.71 -5.98
C GLY A 73 -4.92 -9.53 -7.42
N ARG A 74 -4.88 -8.31 -7.96
CA ARG A 74 -5.26 -8.02 -9.36
C ARG A 74 -4.11 -8.30 -10.31
N GLU A 75 -4.45 -8.84 -11.47
CA GLU A 75 -3.51 -9.00 -12.58
C GLU A 75 -3.15 -7.65 -13.22
N GLU A 76 -1.91 -7.56 -13.69
CA GLU A 76 -1.35 -6.38 -14.37
C GLU A 76 -2.27 -5.86 -15.49
N ALA A 77 -2.74 -6.74 -16.38
CA ALA A 77 -3.61 -6.38 -17.49
C ALA A 77 -4.93 -5.75 -17.02
N LYS A 78 -5.48 -6.22 -15.90
CA LYS A 78 -6.71 -5.68 -15.30
C LYS A 78 -6.47 -4.30 -14.71
N ILE A 79 -5.35 -4.10 -14.02
CA ILE A 79 -4.97 -2.80 -13.45
C ILE A 79 -4.81 -1.77 -14.56
N VAL A 80 -4.06 -2.10 -15.62
CA VAL A 80 -3.87 -1.21 -16.77
C VAL A 80 -5.19 -0.86 -17.44
N LYS A 81 -6.11 -1.83 -17.59
CA LYS A 81 -7.45 -1.57 -18.11
C LYS A 81 -8.23 -0.58 -17.24
N GLU A 82 -8.19 -0.74 -15.92
CA GLU A 82 -8.92 0.10 -14.98
C GLU A 82 -8.40 1.54 -14.94
N ILE A 83 -7.08 1.75 -15.03
CA ILE A 83 -6.48 3.09 -15.14
C ILE A 83 -7.02 3.85 -16.36
N ASN A 84 -7.16 3.16 -17.49
CA ASN A 84 -7.57 3.75 -18.77
C ASN A 84 -9.09 3.78 -18.98
N THR A 85 -9.87 3.16 -18.08
CA THR A 85 -11.33 3.18 -18.16
C THR A 85 -11.85 4.35 -17.32
N PRO A 86 -12.50 5.37 -17.91
CA PRO A 86 -13.01 6.51 -17.16
C PRO A 86 -13.94 6.05 -16.03
N VAL A 87 -13.69 6.54 -14.82
CA VAL A 87 -14.65 6.39 -13.71
C VAL A 87 -15.87 7.24 -14.05
N LYS A 88 -17.06 6.62 -14.17
CA LYS A 88 -18.33 7.30 -14.44
C LYS A 88 -18.85 8.02 -13.21
#